data_AF-A0A9E3W4T9-F1
#
_entry.id   AF-A0A9E3W4T9-F1
#
_cell.length_a   1.000
_cell.length_b   1.000
_cell.length_c   1.000
_cell.angle_alpha   90.00
_cell.angle_beta   90.00
_cell.angle_gamma   90.00
#
_symmetry.space_group_name_H-M   'P 1'
#
loop_
_entity.id
_entity.type
_entity.pdbx_description
1 polymer ?
#
loop_
_entity_poly.entity_id
_entity_poly.type
_entity_poly.pdbx_seq_one_letter_code
_entity_poly.pdbx_strand_id
1 'polypeptide(L)'
;MQVEVLQRAARPAGRRLSVGLAATPGEVVEAQQLRHRVFAGEMGARLAAGEPGLDRDRFDDFCDHLLVRDDATGEVLGTYRLLSPEGARRAGGLYSEGEFDLARLAPLRDGLVEAGRSCVHPEHRGGAVIALLWSGIADYMRAGGHRFLAGCASVSLADGGRAAAGIYRSLAAT
;
A
#
# COMPACT_ATOMS: atom_id res chain seq x y z
N MET A 1 21.71 0.89 -4.81
CA MET A 1 22.01 -0.36 -4.08
C MET A 1 20.85 -1.29 -4.36
N GLN A 2 21.06 -2.38 -5.09
CA GLN A 2 20.00 -3.30 -5.50
C GLN A 2 19.40 -3.96 -4.25
N VAL A 3 18.12 -3.73 -3.99
CA VAL A 3 17.39 -4.44 -2.95
C VAL A 3 17.18 -5.86 -3.47
N GLU A 4 17.90 -6.83 -2.92
CA GLU A 4 17.64 -8.24 -3.22
C GLU A 4 16.21 -8.60 -2.77
N VAL A 5 15.43 -9.09 -3.73
CA VAL A 5 14.03 -9.46 -3.56
C VAL A 5 13.95 -10.71 -2.66
N LEU A 6 13.64 -10.52 -1.38
CA LEU A 6 13.36 -11.62 -0.45
C LEU A 6 11.95 -12.15 -0.69
N GLN A 7 11.81 -13.12 -1.60
CA GLN A 7 10.59 -13.89 -1.75
C GLN A 7 10.39 -14.78 -0.51
N ARG A 8 9.29 -14.58 0.22
CA ARG A 8 8.89 -15.45 1.34
C ARG A 8 7.58 -16.15 1.01
N ALA A 9 7.51 -17.44 1.34
CA ALA A 9 6.35 -18.28 1.13
C ALA A 9 5.72 -18.70 2.46
N ALA A 10 4.39 -18.64 2.55
CA ALA A 10 3.62 -19.20 3.67
C ALA A 10 2.76 -20.38 3.19
N ARG A 11 2.55 -21.37 4.07
CA ARG A 11 1.70 -22.56 3.83
C ARG A 11 0.43 -22.54 4.70
N PRO A 12 -0.72 -22.11 4.18
CA PRO A 12 -2.01 -22.65 4.57
C PRO A 12 -2.30 -23.93 3.77
N ALA A 13 -3.08 -24.85 4.33
CA ALA A 13 -3.55 -26.01 3.58
C ALA A 13 -4.44 -25.54 2.41
N GLY A 14 -3.89 -25.51 1.19
CA GLY A 14 -4.65 -25.31 -0.05
C GLY A 14 -4.00 -24.45 -1.14
N ARG A 15 -3.29 -23.36 -0.80
CA ARG A 15 -2.71 -22.41 -1.79
C ARG A 15 -1.35 -21.89 -1.31
N ARG A 16 -0.36 -21.86 -2.21
CA ARG A 16 0.98 -21.35 -1.90
C ARG A 16 1.02 -19.86 -2.27
N LEU A 17 1.26 -19.02 -1.28
CA LEU A 17 1.30 -17.57 -1.45
C LEU A 17 2.73 -17.07 -1.28
N SER A 18 3.12 -16.12 -2.11
CA SER A 18 4.41 -15.43 -2.01
C SER A 18 4.22 -13.92 -1.85
N VAL A 19 5.19 -13.26 -1.23
CA VAL A 19 5.28 -11.80 -1.14
C VAL A 19 6.61 -11.32 -1.70
N GLY A 20 6.60 -10.21 -2.42
CA GLY A 20 7.80 -9.58 -2.99
C GLY A 20 7.53 -8.21 -3.59
N LEU A 21 8.58 -7.47 -3.92
CA LEU A 21 8.45 -6.23 -4.69
C LEU A 21 8.23 -6.55 -6.18
N ALA A 22 7.44 -5.73 -6.85
CA ALA A 22 7.34 -5.73 -8.30
C ALA A 22 8.72 -5.48 -8.91
N ALA A 23 9.19 -6.40 -9.76
CA ALA A 23 10.47 -6.34 -10.44
C ALA A 23 10.36 -5.79 -11.86
N THR A 24 9.15 -5.78 -12.44
CA THR A 24 8.92 -5.27 -13.81
C THR A 24 7.78 -4.25 -13.87
N PRO A 25 7.76 -3.39 -14.90
CA PRO A 25 6.64 -2.47 -15.13
C PRO A 25 5.29 -3.20 -15.28
N GLY A 26 5.29 -4.41 -15.84
CA GLY A 26 4.06 -5.21 -15.98
C GLY A 26 3.44 -5.59 -14.64
N GLU A 27 4.28 -5.91 -13.65
CA GLU A 27 3.80 -6.24 -12.30
C GLU A 27 3.24 -5.02 -11.55
N VAL A 28 3.77 -3.83 -11.83
CA VAL A 28 3.20 -2.58 -11.32
C VAL A 28 1.81 -2.34 -11.93
N VAL A 29 1.65 -2.61 -13.23
CA VAL A 29 0.34 -2.53 -13.90
C VAL A 29 -0.66 -3.50 -13.28
N GLU A 30 -0.26 -4.73 -12.96
CA GLU A 30 -1.13 -5.70 -12.28
C GLU A 30 -1.60 -5.19 -10.91
N ALA A 31 -0.71 -4.54 -10.14
CA ALA A 31 -1.07 -3.90 -8.88
C ALA A 31 -2.07 -2.74 -9.08
N GLN A 32 -1.86 -1.92 -10.12
CA GLN A 32 -2.76 -0.82 -10.50
C GLN A 32 -4.14 -1.33 -10.92
N GLN A 33 -4.20 -2.46 -11.63
CA GLN A 33 -5.46 -3.10 -12.02
C GLN A 33 -6.21 -3.66 -10.81
N LEU A 34 -5.52 -4.33 -9.86
CA LEU A 34 -6.15 -4.80 -8.63
C LEU A 34 -6.74 -3.62 -7.84
N ARG A 35 -5.95 -2.55 -7.66
CA ARG A 35 -6.39 -1.32 -6.99
C ARG A 35 -7.60 -0.70 -7.68
N HIS A 36 -7.61 -0.64 -9.01
CA HIS A 36 -8.77 -0.15 -9.76
C HIS A 36 -10.03 -0.98 -9.48
N ARG A 37 -9.94 -2.31 -9.60
CA ARG A 37 -11.08 -3.22 -9.36
C ARG A 37 -11.67 -3.03 -7.96
N VAL A 38 -10.82 -2.89 -6.94
CA VAL A 38 -11.28 -2.74 -5.56
C VAL A 38 -11.74 -1.31 -5.28
N PHE A 39 -10.92 -0.30 -5.53
CA PHE A 39 -11.23 1.08 -5.16
C PHE A 39 -12.37 1.65 -6.00
N ALA A 40 -12.31 1.56 -7.33
CA ALA A 40 -13.37 2.09 -8.19
C ALA A 40 -14.55 1.12 -8.28
N GLY A 41 -14.27 -0.16 -8.54
CA GLY A 41 -15.30 -1.16 -8.81
C GLY A 41 -16.15 -1.51 -7.58
N GLU A 42 -15.50 -1.92 -6.49
CA GLU A 42 -16.19 -2.34 -5.28
C GLU A 42 -16.52 -1.18 -4.33
N MET A 43 -15.53 -0.33 -4.03
CA MET A 43 -15.68 0.74 -3.04
C MET A 43 -16.32 2.01 -3.62
N GLY A 44 -16.49 2.10 -4.94
CA GLY A 44 -17.11 3.25 -5.61
C GLY A 44 -16.28 4.54 -5.55
N ALA A 45 -14.97 4.44 -5.32
CA ALA A 45 -14.07 5.59 -5.30
C ALA A 45 -13.98 6.22 -6.69
N ARG A 46 -13.96 7.56 -6.73
CA ARG A 46 -13.66 8.31 -7.94
C ARG A 46 -12.15 8.45 -8.06
N LEU A 47 -11.55 7.68 -8.96
CA LEU A 47 -10.12 7.75 -9.21
C LEU A 47 -9.79 8.97 -10.07
N ALA A 48 -8.54 9.42 -9.98
CA ALA A 48 -8.05 10.51 -10.82
C ALA A 48 -8.18 10.15 -12.31
N ALA A 49 -8.36 11.16 -13.16
CA ALA A 49 -8.37 10.96 -14.60
C ALA A 49 -7.02 10.36 -15.04
N GLY A 50 -7.08 9.24 -15.76
CA GLY A 50 -5.92 8.46 -16.15
C GLY A 50 -6.30 7.37 -17.14
N GLU A 51 -5.42 6.38 -17.30
CA GLU A 51 -5.69 5.24 -18.16
C GLU A 51 -6.88 4.42 -17.62
N PRO A 52 -7.90 4.15 -18.44
CA PRO A 52 -9.05 3.37 -18.01
C PRO A 52 -8.65 2.00 -17.46
N GLY A 53 -9.22 1.62 -16.32
CA GLY A 53 -8.95 0.31 -15.70
C GLY A 53 -7.74 0.28 -14.77
N LEU A 54 -7.03 1.41 -14.58
CA LEU A 54 -5.88 1.50 -13.69
C LEU A 54 -6.12 2.52 -12.56
N ASP A 55 -5.65 2.21 -11.35
CA ASP A 55 -5.43 3.18 -10.27
C ASP A 55 -3.96 3.60 -10.29
N ARG A 56 -3.66 4.69 -11.00
CA ARG A 56 -2.30 5.23 -11.17
C ARG A 56 -2.29 6.72 -10.90
N ASP A 57 -1.28 7.19 -10.17
CA ASP A 57 -0.98 8.61 -10.02
C ASP A 57 0.52 8.89 -10.21
N ARG A 58 0.92 10.16 -10.05
CA ARG A 58 2.32 10.60 -10.24
C ARG A 58 3.32 9.97 -9.27
N PHE A 59 2.88 9.46 -8.12
CA PHE A 59 3.75 8.86 -7.12
C PHE A 59 4.14 7.43 -7.50
N ASP A 60 3.36 6.73 -8.34
CA ASP A 60 3.64 5.37 -8.77
C ASP A 60 5.07 5.20 -9.34
N ASP A 61 5.59 6.22 -10.04
CA ASP A 61 6.93 6.21 -10.65
C ASP A 61 8.08 6.37 -9.62
N PHE A 62 7.76 6.72 -8.37
CA PHE A 62 8.72 6.92 -7.26
C PHE A 62 8.57 5.90 -6.14
N CYS A 63 7.59 5.00 -6.24
CA CYS A 63 7.30 4.01 -5.23
C CYS A 63 7.76 2.62 -5.64
N ASP A 64 8.14 1.84 -4.63
CA ASP A 64 8.18 0.40 -4.75
C ASP A 64 6.75 -0.16 -4.57
N HIS A 65 6.43 -1.27 -5.24
CA HIS A 65 5.11 -1.90 -5.17
C HIS A 65 5.26 -3.29 -4.56
N LEU A 66 4.78 -3.45 -3.33
CA LEU A 66 4.81 -4.73 -2.62
C LEU A 66 3.58 -5.54 -3.02
N LEU A 67 3.78 -6.76 -3.49
CA LEU A 67 2.74 -7.65 -4.01
C LEU A 67 2.68 -8.94 -3.21
N VAL A 68 1.45 -9.41 -2.94
CA VAL A 68 1.20 -10.80 -2.58
C VAL A 68 0.57 -11.50 -3.77
N ARG A 69 1.13 -12.65 -4.14
CA ARG A 69 0.68 -13.45 -5.29
C ARG A 69 0.25 -14.84 -4.88
N ASP A 70 -0.63 -15.41 -5.68
CA ASP A 70 -0.82 -16.85 -5.73
C ASP A 70 0.25 -17.50 -6.62
N ASP A 71 1.04 -18.43 -6.08
CA ASP A 71 2.10 -19.09 -6.84
C ASP A 71 1.54 -20.03 -7.94
N ALA A 72 0.29 -20.51 -7.82
CA ALA A 72 -0.33 -21.41 -8.77
C ALA A 72 -0.94 -20.67 -9.98
N THR A 73 -1.54 -19.50 -9.76
CA THR A 73 -2.20 -18.72 -10.83
C THR A 73 -1.37 -17.52 -11.31
N GLY A 74 -0.38 -17.09 -10.51
CA GLY A 74 0.37 -15.85 -10.73
C GLY A 74 -0.40 -14.59 -10.36
N GLU A 75 -1.67 -14.69 -9.95
CA GLU A 75 -2.54 -13.55 -9.69
C GLU A 75 -2.07 -12.71 -8.49
N VAL A 76 -2.09 -11.38 -8.63
CA VAL A 76 -1.87 -10.46 -7.51
C VAL A 76 -3.12 -10.42 -6.64
N LEU A 77 -3.00 -10.89 -5.40
CA LEU A 77 -4.09 -10.96 -4.43
C LEU A 77 -4.07 -9.82 -3.41
N GLY A 78 -2.95 -9.11 -3.29
CA GLY A 78 -2.82 -7.96 -2.40
C GLY A 78 -1.64 -7.08 -2.77
N THR A 79 -1.73 -5.80 -2.46
CA THR A 79 -0.68 -4.83 -2.76
C THR A 79 -0.59 -3.71 -1.73
N TYR A 80 0.63 -3.19 -1.56
CA TYR A 80 0.94 -1.92 -0.95
C TYR A 80 1.86 -1.11 -1.85
N ARG A 81 1.69 0.21 -1.86
CA ARG A 81 2.64 1.15 -2.43
C ARG A 81 3.54 1.67 -1.31
N LEU A 82 4.86 1.63 -1.50
CA LEU A 82 5.86 2.06 -0.53
C LEU A 82 6.72 3.18 -1.11
N LEU A 83 6.60 4.38 -0.55
CA LEU A 83 7.39 5.55 -0.92
C LEU A 83 8.54 5.70 0.10
N SER A 84 9.76 5.35 -0.32
CA SER A 84 10.96 5.51 0.50
C SER A 84 11.31 6.98 0.71
N PRO A 85 12.19 7.33 1.69
CA PRO A 85 12.69 8.69 1.85
C PRO A 85 13.31 9.27 0.56
N GLU A 86 14.03 8.44 -0.19
CA GLU A 86 14.61 8.85 -1.47
C GLU A 86 13.55 9.07 -2.54
N GLY A 87 12.58 8.15 -2.63
CA GLY A 87 11.41 8.29 -3.50
C GLY A 87 10.64 9.58 -3.21
N ALA A 88 10.38 9.88 -1.93
CA ALA A 88 9.69 11.09 -1.51
C ALA A 88 10.44 12.36 -1.93
N ARG A 89 11.78 12.40 -1.76
CA ARG A 89 12.59 13.53 -2.25
C ARG A 89 12.48 13.72 -3.77
N ARG A 90 12.54 12.63 -4.53
CA ARG A 90 12.40 12.66 -6.00
C ARG A 90 10.98 13.03 -6.45
N ALA A 91 9.96 12.64 -5.69
CA ALA A 91 8.56 12.98 -5.93
C ALA A 91 8.19 14.41 -5.49
N GLY A 92 9.10 15.13 -4.83
CA GLY A 92 8.87 16.47 -4.30
C GLY A 92 8.10 16.52 -2.98
N GLY A 93 7.97 15.40 -2.28
CA GLY A 93 7.25 15.27 -1.02
C GLY A 93 6.56 13.91 -0.86
N LEU A 94 5.88 13.75 0.27
CA LEU A 94 5.00 12.61 0.56
C LEU A 94 3.61 12.83 -0.07
N TYR A 95 2.87 11.77 -0.35
CA TYR A 95 1.47 11.90 -0.77
C TYR A 95 0.64 12.55 0.34
N SER A 96 0.81 12.13 1.59
CA SER A 96 0.03 12.62 2.73
C SER A 96 0.22 14.11 3.02
N GLU A 97 1.28 14.76 2.52
CA GLU A 97 1.45 16.22 2.61
C GLU A 97 0.46 16.99 1.73
N GLY A 98 -0.11 16.35 0.71
CA GLY A 98 -1.21 16.92 -0.06
C GLY A 98 -2.55 16.88 0.68
N GLU A 99 -2.65 16.06 1.73
CA GLU A 99 -3.88 15.82 2.49
C GLU A 99 -3.84 16.45 3.89
N PHE A 100 -2.64 16.59 4.49
CA PHE A 100 -2.44 17.02 5.87
C PHE A 100 -1.22 17.93 6.01
N ASP A 101 -1.24 18.82 7.02
CA ASP A 101 -0.04 19.54 7.45
C ASP A 101 0.87 18.61 8.28
N LEU A 102 1.96 18.16 7.66
CA LEU A 102 2.95 17.27 8.28
C LEU A 102 4.25 18.01 8.66
N ALA A 103 4.24 19.35 8.75
CA ALA A 103 5.45 20.12 9.04
C ALA A 103 6.14 19.68 10.34
N ARG A 104 5.36 19.31 11.36
CA ARG A 104 5.87 18.82 12.65
C ARG A 104 6.55 17.45 12.58
N LEU A 105 6.30 16.68 11.52
CA LEU A 105 6.96 15.38 11.28
C LEU A 105 8.19 15.51 10.38
N ALA A 106 8.57 16.71 9.95
CA ALA A 106 9.74 16.94 9.11
C ALA A 106 11.04 16.29 9.63
N PRO A 107 11.33 16.28 10.95
CA PRO A 107 12.52 15.60 11.47
C PRO A 107 12.57 14.08 11.24
N LEU A 108 11.45 13.44 10.88
CA LEU A 108 11.37 11.98 10.66
C LEU A 108 11.63 11.58 9.20
N ARG A 109 11.58 12.53 8.26
CA ARG A 109 11.51 12.26 6.80
C ARG A 109 12.62 11.36 6.28
N ASP A 110 13.84 11.54 6.75
CA ASP A 110 14.99 10.78 6.24
C ASP A 110 14.95 9.28 6.62
N GLY A 111 14.14 8.90 7.60
CA GLY A 111 13.91 7.51 7.99
C GLY A 111 12.48 7.03 7.80
N LEU A 112 11.62 7.81 7.14
CA LEU A 112 10.19 7.57 7.00
C LEU A 112 9.86 6.94 5.64
N VAL A 113 9.23 5.78 5.66
CA VAL A 113 8.54 5.21 4.49
C VAL A 113 7.06 5.54 4.60
N GLU A 114 6.50 6.10 3.53
CA GLU A 114 5.05 6.24 3.42
C GLU A 114 4.45 5.01 2.73
N ALA A 115 3.57 4.32 3.44
CA ALA A 115 2.79 3.20 2.94
C ALA A 115 1.39 3.69 2.55
N GLY A 116 0.95 3.32 1.35
CA GLY A 116 -0.36 3.70 0.85
C GLY A 116 -0.92 2.67 -0.11
N ARG A 117 -2.13 2.97 -0.62
CA ARG A 117 -2.82 2.13 -1.59
C ARG A 117 -2.96 0.66 -1.16
N SER A 118 -3.15 0.45 0.15
CA SER A 118 -3.44 -0.86 0.76
C SER A 118 -4.66 -1.48 0.09
N CYS A 119 -4.46 -2.58 -0.64
CA CYS A 119 -5.52 -3.20 -1.39
C CYS A 119 -5.39 -4.72 -1.32
N VAL A 120 -6.49 -5.41 -1.01
CA VAL A 120 -6.55 -6.87 -0.97
C VAL A 120 -7.78 -7.32 -1.75
N HIS A 121 -7.59 -8.32 -2.61
CA HIS A 121 -8.65 -8.93 -3.39
C HIS A 121 -9.80 -9.36 -2.47
N PRO A 122 -11.08 -9.12 -2.84
CA PRO A 122 -12.20 -9.27 -1.90
C PRO A 122 -12.32 -10.67 -1.31
N GLU A 123 -12.10 -11.69 -2.14
CA GLU A 123 -12.14 -13.11 -1.75
C GLU A 123 -10.93 -13.55 -0.91
N HIS A 124 -9.92 -12.69 -0.75
CA HIS A 124 -8.65 -12.98 -0.08
C HIS A 124 -8.37 -12.08 1.13
N ARG A 125 -9.36 -11.35 1.62
CA ARG A 125 -9.27 -10.53 2.84
C ARG A 125 -9.14 -11.34 4.15
N GLY A 126 -8.90 -12.64 4.05
CA GLY A 126 -8.49 -13.47 5.18
C GLY A 126 -7.10 -13.11 5.69
N GLY A 127 -6.74 -13.62 6.87
CA GLY A 127 -5.52 -13.22 7.56
C GLY A 127 -4.20 -13.49 6.83
N ALA A 128 -4.14 -14.46 5.90
CA ALA A 128 -2.87 -14.87 5.28
C ALA A 128 -2.27 -13.80 4.33
N VAL A 129 -3.07 -13.21 3.44
CA VAL A 129 -2.58 -12.17 2.51
C VAL A 129 -2.17 -10.91 3.28
N ILE A 130 -2.99 -10.51 4.25
CA ILE A 130 -2.69 -9.36 5.12
C ILE A 130 -1.40 -9.61 5.90
N ALA A 131 -1.23 -10.79 6.51
CA ALA A 131 -0.02 -11.14 7.26
C ALA A 131 1.22 -11.13 6.36
N LEU A 132 1.12 -11.61 5.11
CA LEU A 132 2.20 -11.57 4.14
C LEU A 132 2.56 -10.13 3.73
N LEU A 133 1.57 -9.27 3.46
CA LEU A 133 1.82 -7.85 3.18
C LEU A 133 2.58 -7.19 4.34
N TRP A 134 2.13 -7.38 5.58
CA TRP A 134 2.81 -6.84 6.75
C TRP A 134 4.21 -7.43 6.95
N SER A 135 4.41 -8.72 6.68
CA SER A 135 5.75 -9.32 6.67
C SER A 135 6.65 -8.67 5.63
N GLY A 136 6.15 -8.44 4.41
CA GLY A 136 6.90 -7.79 3.34
C GLY A 136 7.25 -6.34 3.66
N ILE A 137 6.33 -5.58 4.29
CA ILE A 137 6.63 -4.22 4.79
C ILE A 137 7.72 -4.28 5.87
N ALA A 138 7.63 -5.20 6.82
CA ALA A 138 8.64 -5.35 7.87
C ALA A 138 10.04 -5.67 7.30
N ASP A 139 10.10 -6.58 6.32
CA ASP A 139 11.35 -6.93 5.64
C ASP A 139 11.90 -5.75 4.83
N TYR A 140 11.04 -5.00 4.11
CA TYR A 140 11.40 -3.78 3.39
C TYR A 140 12.00 -2.72 4.32
N MET A 141 11.31 -2.44 5.43
CA MET A 141 11.76 -1.48 6.44
C MET A 141 13.12 -1.87 7.01
N ARG A 142 13.31 -3.15 7.34
CA ARG A 142 14.57 -3.68 7.89
C ARG A 142 15.71 -3.61 6.87
N ALA A 143 15.47 -4.04 5.63
CA ALA A 143 16.48 -4.06 4.58
C ALA A 143 16.92 -2.66 4.17
N GLY A 144 16.00 -1.70 4.13
CA GLY A 144 16.28 -0.28 3.83
C GLY A 144 16.81 0.53 5.02
N GLY A 145 16.86 -0.05 6.22
CA GLY A 145 17.26 0.67 7.44
C GLY A 145 16.28 1.79 7.83
N HIS A 146 15.02 1.68 7.43
CA HIS A 146 14.00 2.68 7.68
C HIS A 146 13.43 2.52 9.10
N ARG A 147 13.17 3.65 9.75
CA ARG A 147 12.81 3.70 11.17
C ARG A 147 11.34 3.95 11.43
N PHE A 148 10.67 4.62 10.50
CA PHE A 148 9.31 5.07 10.68
C PHE A 148 8.47 4.62 9.48
N LEU A 149 7.27 4.13 9.77
CA LEU A 149 6.25 3.83 8.78
C LEU A 149 5.07 4.76 9.06
N ALA A 150 4.60 5.47 8.04
CA ALA A 150 3.37 6.26 8.12
C ALA A 150 2.56 6.12 6.84
N GLY A 151 1.38 6.71 6.84
CA GLY A 151 0.50 6.78 5.69
C GLY A 151 -0.84 7.35 6.13
N CYS A 152 -1.65 7.76 5.17
CA CYS A 152 -3.03 8.16 5.43
C CYS A 152 -4.01 7.09 4.93
N ALA A 153 -5.12 6.95 5.64
CA ALA A 153 -6.23 6.09 5.25
C ALA A 153 -7.52 6.90 5.22
N SER A 154 -8.44 6.50 4.34
CA SER A 154 -9.77 7.09 4.26
C SER A 154 -10.74 6.31 5.15
N VAL A 155 -11.63 7.03 5.82
CA VAL A 155 -12.78 6.45 6.52
C VAL A 155 -14.02 6.71 5.67
N SER A 156 -14.77 5.66 5.34
CA SER A 156 -16.00 5.82 4.57
C SER A 156 -17.04 6.62 5.36
N LEU A 157 -17.73 7.52 4.68
CA LEU A 157 -18.88 8.26 5.21
C LEU A 157 -20.22 7.70 4.69
N ALA A 158 -20.21 6.54 4.03
CA ALA A 158 -21.41 5.92 3.45
C ALA A 158 -22.48 5.58 4.51
N ASP A 159 -22.09 5.45 5.78
CA ASP A 159 -22.99 5.19 6.91
C ASP A 159 -23.56 6.49 7.54
N GLY A 160 -23.43 7.63 6.85
CA GLY A 160 -23.77 8.94 7.39
C GLY A 160 -22.72 9.51 8.37
N GLY A 161 -21.49 8.99 8.32
CA GLY A 161 -20.36 9.46 9.14
C GLY A 161 -20.33 8.91 10.55
N ARG A 162 -21.10 7.86 10.86
CA ARG A 162 -21.15 7.27 12.21
C ARG A 162 -19.80 6.64 12.57
N ALA A 163 -19.21 5.88 11.66
CA ALA A 163 -17.89 5.28 11.84
C ALA A 163 -16.82 6.36 12.07
N ALA A 164 -16.77 7.38 11.22
CA ALA A 164 -15.82 8.49 11.36
C ALA A 164 -15.97 9.23 12.70
N ALA A 165 -17.21 9.55 13.10
CA ALA A 165 -17.47 10.19 14.39
C ALA A 165 -17.10 9.30 15.58
N GLY A 166 -17.29 7.98 15.45
CA GLY A 166 -16.88 7.00 16.46
C GLY A 166 -15.36 6.97 16.65
N ILE A 167 -14.61 6.88 15.55
CA ILE A 167 -13.14 6.91 15.55
C ILE A 167 -12.64 8.22 16.18
N TYR A 168 -13.18 9.38 15.76
CA TYR A 168 -12.78 10.67 16.30
C TYR A 168 -12.97 10.75 17.82
N ARG A 169 -14.14 10.34 18.32
CA ARG A 169 -14.41 10.35 19.78
C ARG A 169 -13.47 9.43 20.55
N SER A 170 -13.13 8.27 20.00
CA SER A 170 -12.19 7.35 20.63
C SER A 170 -10.79 7.93 20.73
N LEU A 171 -10.32 8.61 19.69
CA LEU A 171 -8.98 9.22 19.65
C LEU A 171 -8.90 10.47 20.51
N ALA A 172 -9.93 11.32 20.51
CA ALA A 172 -9.97 12.55 21.31
C ALA A 172 -10.08 12.31 22.81
N ALA A 173 -10.41 11.09 23.23
CA ALA A 173 -10.45 10.68 24.64
C ALA A 173 -9.10 10.19 25.18
N THR A 174 -8.06 10.11 24.33
CA THR A 174 -6.69 9.70 24.68
C THR A 174 -5.79 10.92 24.84
#